data_AF-A0A7K0CHV1-F1
#
_entry.id   AF-A0A7K0CHV1-F1
#
_cell.length_a   1.000
_cell.length_b   1.000
_cell.length_c   1.000
_cell.angle_alpha   90.00
_cell.angle_beta   90.00
_cell.angle_gamma   90.00
#
_symmetry.space_group_name_H-M   'P 1'
#
loop_
_entity.id
_entity.type
_entity.pdbx_description
1 polymer ?
#
loop_
_entity_poly.entity_id
_entity_poly.type
_entity_poly.pdbx_seq_one_letter_code
_entity_poly.pdbx_strand_id
1 'polypeptide(L)'
;MSDSPSTWTTVTQFRVGEVLAELGMITPDRAREVTGARADEELTEPLRVAEALAEFGVAVGIPCDRVDHPHERYGALLADAAALTGGAITVDGYRFEQLSPDSGAGVIHFTCNGEAITVDVEEASYDRMDITSAELALELLGADGDPRMFRHLATGKALGTADSYLVLATPEQRAELHERLGLDFDPALFEDGADTPVTPPLTYGRVAEVLVGLGMVSREKADQYLAEYKLWTSEIEETTPNDIAHVISEFGAAVIIPTDSVYYVGDSYGELLQEAAALTDGALTVTGYRFERDDPDDEESGYGTLHFDLNGTPVSIDGGEEPGDYLDLMTAIDAIDSLSPAIPDARAFSIVVPSDPDDFHHCYVLATPEQRDGLHRHLGVTFDEHIPPAPGPITFERMAEVLADLGMITPDKAREAVEECGRYARDPLERLSDIASYLPEFGVAVSLHSDDVDYADEHYAWLLDEAAATTGGTVTVTDYRFVRDNPDDEESGEGEMHFVRNGEPLSFIVMQESNDYLDIGAAQEAVESLLPQDDPRAFSEIDLRSEREWGDTYLVLTTAEQRAGLTEHLGLIFREPLTVPAG
;
A
#
# COMPACT_ATOMS: atom_id res chain seq x y z
N MET A 1 6.81 22.24 -16.02
CA MET A 1 8.19 22.15 -15.50
C MET A 1 8.69 23.55 -15.22
N SER A 2 8.79 23.93 -13.94
CA SER A 2 9.43 25.19 -13.56
C SER A 2 10.93 24.96 -13.46
N ASP A 3 11.71 25.64 -14.30
CA ASP A 3 13.17 25.74 -14.23
C ASP A 3 13.59 26.51 -12.97
N SER A 4 13.39 25.95 -11.78
CA SER A 4 14.14 26.39 -10.61
C SER A 4 15.53 25.78 -10.77
N PRO A 5 16.59 26.57 -11.01
CA PRO A 5 17.93 26.01 -11.12
C PRO A 5 18.28 25.37 -9.78
N SER A 6 18.34 24.04 -9.75
CA SER A 6 18.90 23.32 -8.61
C SER A 6 20.30 23.87 -8.38
N THR A 7 20.58 24.29 -7.15
CA THR A 7 21.85 24.90 -6.79
C THR A 7 22.92 23.80 -6.72
N TRP A 8 23.47 23.43 -7.87
CA TRP A 8 24.55 22.46 -7.97
C TRP A 8 25.80 22.96 -7.22
N THR A 9 26.37 22.12 -6.36
CA THR A 9 27.60 22.41 -5.64
C THR A 9 28.79 21.92 -6.46
N THR A 10 29.77 22.78 -6.73
CA THR A 10 31.02 22.37 -7.40
C THR A 10 31.75 21.32 -6.57
N VAL A 11 32.09 20.18 -7.20
CA VAL A 11 32.85 19.08 -6.58
C VAL A 11 34.15 18.88 -7.34
N THR A 12 35.25 18.52 -6.67
CA THR A 12 36.51 18.20 -7.36
C THR A 12 36.60 16.71 -7.71
N GLN A 13 37.38 16.35 -8.73
CA GLN A 13 37.64 14.94 -9.06
C GLN A 13 38.29 14.18 -7.88
N PHE A 14 39.09 14.86 -7.05
CA PHE A 14 39.59 14.28 -5.80
C PHE A 14 38.47 13.91 -4.84
N ARG A 15 37.49 14.80 -4.65
CA ARG A 15 36.36 14.57 -3.73
C ARG A 15 35.48 13.40 -4.19
N VAL A 16 35.24 13.26 -5.50
CA VAL A 16 34.50 12.10 -6.05
C VAL A 16 35.23 10.80 -5.71
N GLY A 17 36.54 10.72 -5.96
CA GLY A 17 37.34 9.54 -5.65
C GLY A 17 37.38 9.18 -4.15
N GLU A 18 37.42 10.20 -3.28
CA GLU A 18 37.36 10.02 -1.82
C GLU A 18 36.02 9.42 -1.37
N VAL A 19 34.89 9.99 -1.84
CA VAL A 19 33.55 9.48 -1.50
C VAL A 19 33.37 8.05 -2.00
N LEU A 20 33.75 7.74 -3.23
CA LEU A 20 33.64 6.38 -3.77
C LEU A 20 34.47 5.34 -3.00
N ALA A 21 35.66 5.72 -2.52
CA ALA A 21 36.51 4.85 -1.72
C ALA A 21 35.94 4.61 -0.31
N GLU A 22 35.35 5.63 0.30
CA GLU A 22 34.69 5.53 1.61
C GLU A 22 33.43 4.67 1.57
N LEU A 23 32.65 4.76 0.47
CA LEU A 23 31.46 3.93 0.23
C LEU A 23 31.80 2.48 -0.18
N GLY A 24 33.10 2.15 -0.28
CA GLY A 24 33.56 0.82 -0.69
C GLY A 24 33.28 0.48 -2.16
N MET A 25 32.95 1.47 -2.99
CA MET A 25 32.67 1.27 -4.42
C MET A 25 33.96 1.08 -5.22
N ILE A 26 35.07 1.68 -4.79
CA ILE A 26 36.41 1.49 -5.36
C ILE A 26 37.47 1.33 -4.27
N THR A 27 38.64 0.82 -4.63
CA THR A 27 39.78 0.79 -3.71
C THR A 27 40.43 2.17 -3.58
N PRO A 28 41.05 2.50 -2.43
CA PRO A 28 41.82 3.75 -2.29
C PRO A 28 42.98 3.89 -3.28
N ASP A 29 43.54 2.77 -3.76
CA ASP A 29 44.58 2.77 -4.80
C ASP A 29 43.99 3.20 -6.15
N ARG A 30 42.81 2.68 -6.50
CA ARG A 30 42.08 3.08 -7.73
C ARG A 30 41.69 4.55 -7.68
N ALA A 31 41.20 5.02 -6.52
CA ALA A 31 40.89 6.44 -6.32
C ALA A 31 42.12 7.32 -6.62
N ARG A 32 43.29 6.99 -6.04
CA ARG A 32 44.54 7.72 -6.28
C ARG A 32 45.04 7.64 -7.72
N GLU A 33 44.90 6.49 -8.36
CA GLU A 33 45.30 6.27 -9.76
C GLU A 33 44.53 7.18 -10.71
N VAL A 34 43.19 7.19 -10.61
CA VAL A 34 42.31 7.94 -11.51
C VAL A 34 42.38 9.44 -11.23
N THR A 35 42.36 9.84 -9.95
CA THR A 35 42.43 11.25 -9.56
C THR A 35 43.75 11.91 -10.02
N GLY A 36 44.89 11.20 -9.91
CA GLY A 36 46.17 11.53 -10.53
C GLY A 36 46.48 13.03 -10.70
N ALA A 37 46.70 13.45 -11.95
CA ALA A 37 47.03 14.82 -12.32
C ALA A 37 45.83 15.78 -12.38
N ARG A 38 44.61 15.26 -12.19
CA ARG A 38 43.34 16.00 -12.32
C ARG A 38 42.66 16.21 -10.95
N ALA A 39 43.40 16.03 -9.85
CA ALA A 39 42.87 16.13 -8.48
C ALA A 39 42.09 17.42 -8.20
N ASP A 40 42.61 18.54 -8.71
CA ASP A 40 42.04 19.88 -8.52
C ASP A 40 41.05 20.28 -9.63
N GLU A 41 40.67 19.36 -10.53
CA GLU A 41 39.68 19.63 -11.57
C GLU A 41 38.29 19.79 -10.94
N GLU A 42 37.70 20.97 -11.12
CA GLU A 42 36.36 21.32 -10.65
C GLU A 42 35.29 20.80 -11.64
N LEU A 43 34.38 19.98 -11.13
CA LEU A 43 33.24 19.42 -11.83
C LEU A 43 32.02 20.27 -11.51
N THR A 44 31.72 21.21 -12.41
CA THR A 44 30.72 22.28 -12.17
C THR A 44 29.31 21.92 -12.60
N GLU A 45 29.07 20.71 -13.13
CA GLU A 45 27.76 20.23 -13.57
C GLU A 45 27.63 18.71 -13.36
N PRO A 46 26.41 18.18 -13.17
CA PRO A 46 26.17 16.76 -12.89
C PRO A 46 26.78 15.82 -13.95
N LEU A 47 26.69 16.19 -15.23
CA LEU A 47 27.27 15.42 -16.33
C LEU A 47 28.79 15.18 -16.17
N ARG A 48 29.52 16.17 -15.65
CA ARG A 48 30.97 16.03 -15.40
C ARG A 48 31.28 15.09 -14.25
N VAL A 49 30.40 15.03 -13.25
CA VAL A 49 30.51 14.03 -12.19
C VAL A 49 30.18 12.64 -12.74
N ALA A 50 29.16 12.50 -13.58
CA ALA A 50 28.83 11.24 -14.25
C ALA A 50 30.00 10.69 -15.09
N GLU A 51 30.65 11.54 -15.90
CA GLU A 51 31.87 11.20 -16.63
C GLU A 51 32.99 10.72 -15.68
N ALA A 52 33.19 11.42 -14.56
CA ALA A 52 34.18 11.01 -13.57
C ALA A 52 33.84 9.65 -12.94
N LEU A 53 32.57 9.37 -12.62
CA LEU A 53 32.12 8.06 -12.11
C LEU A 53 32.45 6.93 -13.10
N ALA A 54 32.30 7.17 -14.40
CA ALA A 54 32.70 6.21 -15.43
C ALA A 54 34.23 6.03 -15.48
N GLU A 55 35.02 7.10 -15.38
CA GLU A 55 36.50 7.00 -15.28
C GLU A 55 36.95 6.18 -14.04
N PHE A 56 36.25 6.32 -12.90
CA PHE A 56 36.51 5.53 -11.70
C PHE A 56 36.13 4.05 -11.85
N GLY A 57 35.30 3.71 -12.84
CA GLY A 57 34.80 2.36 -13.05
C GLY A 57 33.69 2.00 -12.06
N VAL A 58 32.73 2.91 -11.85
CA VAL A 58 31.49 2.65 -11.10
C VAL A 58 30.22 2.96 -11.91
N ALA A 59 30.37 3.49 -13.12
CA ALA A 59 29.27 3.81 -14.03
C ALA A 59 29.60 3.39 -15.46
N VAL A 60 28.56 3.12 -16.25
CA VAL A 60 28.64 2.96 -17.71
C VAL A 60 27.93 4.13 -18.40
N GLY A 61 28.49 4.60 -19.51
CA GLY A 61 27.88 5.63 -20.35
C GLY A 61 27.17 5.01 -21.55
N ILE A 62 25.93 5.41 -21.79
CA ILE A 62 25.18 5.12 -23.00
C ILE A 62 25.30 6.35 -23.92
N PRO A 63 25.99 6.22 -25.06
CA PRO A 63 26.19 7.35 -25.96
C PRO A 63 24.86 7.75 -26.63
N CYS A 64 24.50 9.03 -26.50
CA CYS A 64 23.29 9.60 -27.13
C CYS A 64 23.58 10.26 -28.48
N ASP A 65 24.87 10.51 -28.73
CA ASP A 65 25.37 11.02 -30.02
C ASP A 65 25.38 9.93 -31.11
N ARG A 66 25.68 10.37 -32.33
CA ARG A 66 25.80 9.45 -33.47
C ARG A 66 26.90 8.42 -33.24
N VAL A 67 26.52 7.16 -33.11
CA VAL A 67 27.44 6.03 -33.03
C VAL A 67 27.50 5.27 -34.36
N ASP A 68 28.72 4.99 -34.79
CA ASP A 68 28.94 4.01 -35.84
C ASP A 68 28.64 2.63 -35.26
N HIS A 69 27.81 1.84 -35.95
CA HIS A 69 27.44 0.47 -35.57
C HIS A 69 26.80 0.36 -34.17
N PRO A 70 25.61 0.93 -33.92
CA PRO A 70 24.95 0.89 -32.60
C PRO A 70 24.79 -0.54 -32.06
N HIS A 71 24.58 -1.53 -32.94
CA HIS A 71 24.52 -2.94 -32.56
C HIS A 71 25.86 -3.50 -32.05
N GLU A 72 27.03 -3.01 -32.47
CA GLU A 72 28.30 -3.45 -31.86
C GLU A 72 28.48 -2.81 -30.48
N ARG A 73 27.86 -1.65 -30.24
CA ARG A 73 27.97 -0.89 -28.99
C ARG A 73 27.23 -1.52 -27.83
N TYR A 74 26.08 -2.17 -28.02
CA TYR A 74 25.43 -2.93 -26.94
C TYR A 74 26.35 -4.04 -26.39
N GLY A 75 27.07 -4.75 -27.26
CA GLY A 75 28.01 -5.78 -26.81
C GLY A 75 29.15 -5.21 -25.95
N ALA A 76 29.67 -4.04 -26.32
CA ALA A 76 30.68 -3.34 -25.53
C ALA A 76 30.10 -2.82 -24.20
N LEU A 77 28.91 -2.22 -24.23
CA LEU A 77 28.21 -1.72 -23.05
C LEU A 77 27.97 -2.84 -22.02
N LEU A 78 27.46 -4.00 -22.46
CA LEU A 78 27.24 -5.16 -21.61
C LEU A 78 28.55 -5.71 -21.02
N ALA A 79 29.63 -5.72 -21.80
CA ALA A 79 30.95 -6.14 -21.33
C ALA A 79 31.53 -5.17 -20.28
N ASP A 80 31.39 -3.87 -20.50
CA ASP A 80 31.82 -2.83 -19.55
C ASP A 80 31.02 -2.92 -18.26
N ALA A 81 29.70 -3.09 -18.36
CA ALA A 81 28.81 -3.27 -17.21
C ALA A 81 29.15 -4.53 -16.40
N ALA A 82 29.36 -5.67 -17.06
CA ALA A 82 29.80 -6.89 -16.41
C ALA A 82 31.14 -6.70 -15.67
N ALA A 83 32.07 -5.91 -16.23
CA ALA A 83 33.35 -5.62 -15.58
C ALA A 83 33.20 -4.83 -14.27
N LEU A 84 32.22 -3.91 -14.17
CA LEU A 84 31.94 -3.13 -12.94
C LEU A 84 31.55 -4.00 -11.74
N THR A 85 31.07 -5.20 -12.02
CA THR A 85 30.57 -6.13 -11.00
C THR A 85 31.71 -6.87 -10.30
N GLY A 86 32.95 -6.67 -10.75
CA GLY A 86 34.13 -7.37 -10.22
C GLY A 86 34.14 -8.86 -10.58
N GLY A 87 33.41 -9.26 -11.63
CA GLY A 87 33.29 -10.65 -12.08
C GLY A 87 32.16 -11.44 -11.42
N ALA A 88 31.27 -10.78 -10.67
CA ALA A 88 30.03 -11.40 -10.19
C ALA A 88 29.09 -11.76 -11.35
N ILE A 89 29.21 -11.03 -12.47
CA ILE A 89 28.42 -11.22 -13.68
C ILE A 89 29.34 -11.53 -14.85
N THR A 90 29.02 -12.59 -15.60
CA THR A 90 29.67 -12.92 -16.88
C THR A 90 28.67 -12.74 -18.01
N VAL A 91 29.02 -11.92 -19.01
CA VAL A 91 28.25 -11.78 -20.24
C VAL A 91 28.99 -12.46 -21.38
N ASP A 92 28.32 -13.41 -22.03
CA ASP A 92 28.83 -14.16 -23.18
C ASP A 92 27.79 -14.22 -24.30
N GLY A 93 28.20 -14.65 -25.50
CA GLY A 93 27.26 -15.02 -26.56
C GLY A 93 26.47 -13.87 -27.20
N TYR A 94 26.91 -12.62 -26.99
CA TYR A 94 26.26 -11.45 -27.56
C TYR A 94 26.08 -11.55 -29.09
N ARG A 95 24.86 -11.34 -29.57
CA ARG A 95 24.54 -11.11 -30.99
C ARG A 95 23.34 -10.18 -31.09
N PHE A 96 23.31 -9.39 -32.16
CA PHE A 96 22.17 -8.57 -32.53
C PHE A 96 21.48 -9.16 -33.76
N GLU A 97 20.18 -9.43 -33.66
CA GLU A 97 19.35 -9.90 -34.76
C GLU A 97 18.51 -8.74 -35.28
N GLN A 98 18.86 -8.22 -36.45
CA GLN A 98 18.10 -7.14 -37.07
C GLN A 98 16.76 -7.68 -37.62
N LEU A 99 15.64 -7.18 -37.09
CA LEU A 99 14.29 -7.59 -37.52
C LEU A 99 13.85 -6.86 -38.79
N SER A 100 14.29 -5.61 -38.96
CA SER A 100 13.94 -4.76 -40.09
C SER A 100 15.19 -4.08 -40.66
N PRO A 101 15.48 -4.24 -41.96
CA PRO A 101 16.64 -3.61 -42.58
C PRO A 101 16.53 -2.08 -42.59
N ASP A 102 15.32 -1.52 -42.45
CA ASP A 102 14.99 -0.10 -42.66
C ASP A 102 14.78 0.72 -41.37
N SER A 103 14.54 0.09 -40.21
CA SER A 103 14.13 0.78 -38.98
C SER A 103 15.12 0.65 -37.82
N GLY A 104 16.27 -0.02 -38.01
CA GLY A 104 17.25 -0.31 -36.95
C GLY A 104 16.75 -1.19 -35.80
N ALA A 105 15.44 -1.46 -35.74
CA ALA A 105 14.81 -2.39 -34.82
C ALA A 105 15.40 -3.80 -34.94
N GLY A 106 15.52 -4.46 -33.79
CA GLY A 106 16.15 -5.77 -33.68
C GLY A 106 15.99 -6.39 -32.31
N VAL A 107 16.64 -7.52 -32.09
CA VAL A 107 16.66 -8.24 -30.82
C VAL A 107 18.11 -8.44 -30.41
N ILE A 108 18.45 -8.02 -29.19
CA ILE A 108 19.72 -8.32 -28.55
C ILE A 108 19.60 -9.70 -27.90
N HIS A 109 20.50 -10.61 -28.22
CA HIS A 109 20.62 -11.90 -27.54
C HIS A 109 21.97 -11.97 -26.84
N PHE A 110 21.99 -12.39 -25.58
CA PHE A 110 23.22 -12.66 -24.85
C PHE A 110 22.97 -13.71 -23.77
N THR A 111 24.04 -14.14 -23.11
CA THR A 111 23.95 -14.98 -21.92
C THR A 111 24.55 -14.27 -20.73
N CYS A 112 23.81 -14.19 -19.63
CA CYS A 112 24.26 -13.67 -18.34
C CYS A 112 24.39 -14.83 -17.36
N ASN A 113 25.58 -15.08 -16.83
CA ASN A 113 25.85 -16.19 -15.91
C ASN A 113 25.38 -17.58 -16.44
N GLY A 114 25.34 -17.75 -17.76
CA GLY A 114 24.88 -18.97 -18.44
C GLY A 114 23.38 -19.02 -18.75
N GLU A 115 22.59 -18.06 -18.28
CA GLU A 115 21.18 -17.89 -18.62
C GLU A 115 21.03 -17.05 -19.89
N ALA A 116 20.15 -17.47 -20.81
CA ALA A 116 19.91 -16.76 -22.05
C ALA A 116 18.94 -15.60 -21.84
N ILE A 117 19.33 -14.41 -22.29
CA ILE A 117 18.56 -13.17 -22.21
C ILE A 117 18.31 -12.62 -23.61
N THR A 118 17.10 -12.14 -23.83
CA THR A 118 16.67 -11.44 -25.04
C THR A 118 16.08 -10.09 -24.67
N VAL A 119 16.47 -9.05 -25.39
CA VAL A 119 15.95 -7.69 -25.22
C VAL A 119 15.58 -7.13 -26.59
N ASP A 120 14.33 -6.72 -26.74
CA ASP A 120 13.86 -6.09 -27.97
C ASP A 120 14.36 -4.65 -28.06
N VAL A 121 14.63 -4.22 -29.29
CA VAL A 121 15.10 -2.89 -29.62
C VAL A 121 14.11 -2.25 -30.58
N GLU A 122 13.32 -1.30 -30.07
CA GLU A 122 12.20 -0.69 -30.79
C GLU A 122 12.63 0.52 -31.62
N GLU A 123 13.47 1.40 -31.05
CA GLU A 123 13.81 2.72 -31.63
C GLU A 123 15.32 2.96 -31.81
N ALA A 124 16.02 1.98 -32.37
CA ALA A 124 17.38 2.26 -32.86
C ALA A 124 17.30 3.05 -34.17
N SER A 125 17.50 4.38 -34.14
CA SER A 125 17.93 5.05 -35.37
C SER A 125 19.28 4.45 -35.79
N TYR A 126 19.57 4.34 -37.09
CA TYR A 126 20.81 3.69 -37.57
C TYR A 126 22.11 4.24 -36.97
N ASP A 127 22.03 5.44 -36.43
CA ASP A 127 23.13 6.19 -35.86
C ASP A 127 23.00 6.37 -34.34
N ARG A 128 22.00 5.82 -33.63
CA ARG A 128 21.89 5.98 -32.16
C ARG A 128 21.57 4.67 -31.47
N MET A 129 22.00 4.54 -30.23
CA MET A 129 21.52 3.47 -29.36
C MET A 129 20.13 3.84 -28.86
N ASP A 130 19.27 2.83 -28.74
CA ASP A 130 18.02 2.94 -28.01
C ASP A 130 18.37 2.85 -26.52
N ILE A 131 18.19 3.97 -25.83
CA ILE A 131 18.57 4.12 -24.42
C ILE A 131 17.72 3.18 -23.56
N THR A 132 16.42 3.10 -23.81
CA THR A 132 15.50 2.24 -23.06
C THR A 132 15.92 0.77 -23.16
N SER A 133 16.25 0.32 -24.37
CA SER A 133 16.73 -1.04 -24.60
C SER A 133 18.09 -1.32 -23.93
N ALA A 134 18.99 -0.33 -23.94
CA ALA A 134 20.28 -0.44 -23.28
C ALA A 134 20.13 -0.52 -21.76
N GLU A 135 19.25 0.27 -21.18
CA GLU A 135 18.94 0.28 -19.75
C GLU A 135 18.32 -1.05 -19.30
N LEU A 136 17.31 -1.53 -20.03
CA LEU A 136 16.68 -2.83 -19.77
C LEU A 136 17.71 -3.97 -19.81
N ALA A 137 18.60 -3.97 -20.81
CA ALA A 137 19.64 -4.98 -20.92
C ALA A 137 20.64 -4.94 -19.75
N LEU A 138 20.94 -3.74 -19.22
CA LEU A 138 21.82 -3.56 -18.06
C LEU A 138 21.16 -3.97 -16.74
N GLU A 139 19.86 -3.73 -16.60
CA GLU A 139 19.12 -4.14 -15.41
C GLU A 139 19.03 -5.66 -15.27
N LEU A 140 18.79 -6.35 -16.39
CA LEU A 140 18.80 -7.82 -16.45
C LEU A 140 20.18 -8.44 -16.18
N LEU A 141 21.24 -7.64 -16.03
CA LEU A 141 22.54 -8.13 -15.56
C LEU A 141 22.56 -8.39 -14.06
N GLY A 142 21.55 -8.01 -13.27
CA GLY A 142 21.52 -8.23 -11.82
C GLY A 142 21.94 -9.65 -11.43
N ALA A 143 23.01 -9.76 -10.62
CA ALA A 143 23.47 -11.06 -10.12
C ALA A 143 22.73 -11.44 -8.84
N ASP A 144 22.30 -12.70 -8.78
CA ASP A 144 21.86 -13.33 -7.54
C ASP A 144 22.90 -13.12 -6.43
N GLY A 145 22.58 -12.25 -5.48
CA GLY A 145 23.40 -11.94 -4.31
C GLY A 145 24.32 -10.72 -4.41
N ASP A 146 24.30 -9.95 -5.51
CA ASP A 146 24.86 -8.59 -5.53
C ASP A 146 23.75 -7.58 -5.26
N PRO A 147 23.74 -6.86 -4.12
CA PRO A 147 22.68 -5.91 -3.79
C PRO A 147 22.74 -4.62 -4.62
N ARG A 148 23.74 -4.47 -5.48
CA ARG A 148 23.89 -3.29 -6.33
C ARG A 148 23.04 -3.43 -7.59
N MET A 149 22.42 -2.33 -8.00
CA MET A 149 21.68 -2.24 -9.25
C MET A 149 22.18 -1.07 -10.09
N PHE A 150 22.05 -1.18 -11.40
CA PHE A 150 22.26 -0.05 -12.30
C PHE A 150 21.11 0.95 -12.12
N ARG A 151 21.46 2.23 -11.93
CA ARG A 151 20.49 3.33 -11.77
C ARG A 151 20.86 4.51 -12.64
N HIS A 152 19.87 5.06 -13.33
CA HIS A 152 20.04 6.22 -14.20
C HIS A 152 20.36 7.47 -13.38
N LEU A 153 21.45 8.14 -13.76
CA LEU A 153 21.90 9.36 -13.12
C LEU A 153 21.34 10.58 -13.87
N ALA A 154 20.61 11.45 -13.18
CA ALA A 154 20.08 12.67 -13.76
C ALA A 154 21.22 13.66 -14.02
N THR A 155 21.58 13.83 -15.30
CA THR A 155 22.68 14.72 -15.71
C THR A 155 22.27 16.19 -15.82
N GLY A 156 21.01 16.52 -15.53
CA GLY A 156 20.40 17.83 -15.76
C GLY A 156 20.17 18.16 -17.25
N LYS A 157 20.37 17.18 -18.14
CA LYS A 157 20.03 17.26 -19.56
C LYS A 157 18.80 16.41 -19.84
N ALA A 158 17.98 16.82 -20.80
CA ALA A 158 16.88 16.00 -21.27
C ALA A 158 17.42 14.70 -21.89
N LEU A 159 16.73 13.58 -21.65
CA LEU A 159 17.05 12.28 -22.23
C LEU A 159 17.24 12.41 -23.76
N GLY A 160 18.29 11.76 -24.29
CA GLY A 160 18.65 11.81 -25.70
C GLY A 160 19.35 13.09 -26.19
N THR A 161 19.65 14.06 -25.31
CA THR A 161 20.40 15.29 -25.66
C THR A 161 21.86 15.29 -25.23
N ALA A 162 22.25 14.37 -24.35
CA ALA A 162 23.61 14.10 -23.89
C ALA A 162 23.69 12.63 -23.47
N ASP A 163 24.89 12.08 -23.39
CA ASP A 163 25.11 10.70 -22.95
C ASP A 163 24.42 10.43 -21.60
N SER A 164 23.71 9.31 -21.53
CA SER A 164 23.11 8.81 -20.29
C SER A 164 24.14 8.01 -19.50
N TYR A 165 24.06 8.02 -18.17
CA TYR A 165 24.98 7.27 -17.32
C TYR A 165 24.21 6.43 -16.32
N LEU A 166 24.59 5.16 -16.20
CA LEU A 166 24.06 4.26 -15.19
C LEU A 166 25.13 3.91 -14.18
N VAL A 167 24.86 4.13 -12.91
CA VAL A 167 25.77 3.84 -11.79
C VAL A 167 25.37 2.52 -11.15
N LEU A 168 26.34 1.63 -10.91
CA LEU A 168 26.11 0.39 -10.17
C LEU A 168 26.28 0.64 -8.66
N ALA A 169 25.17 0.72 -7.93
CA ALA A 169 25.18 1.07 -6.50
C ALA A 169 24.07 0.34 -5.71
N THR A 170 24.30 0.12 -4.42
CA THR A 170 23.25 -0.24 -3.45
C THR A 170 22.34 0.95 -3.16
N PRO A 171 21.13 0.75 -2.59
CA PRO A 171 20.27 1.85 -2.15
C PRO A 171 20.97 2.81 -1.16
N GLU A 172 21.76 2.27 -0.23
CA GLU A 172 22.52 3.06 0.74
C GLU A 172 23.63 3.88 0.07
N GLN A 173 24.37 3.26 -0.86
CA GLN A 173 25.39 3.98 -1.64
C GLN A 173 24.76 5.10 -2.49
N ARG A 174 23.57 4.87 -3.06
CA ARG A 174 22.84 5.88 -3.83
C ARG A 174 22.47 7.08 -2.96
N ALA A 175 21.90 6.84 -1.78
CA ALA A 175 21.55 7.91 -0.84
C ALA A 175 22.77 8.75 -0.45
N GLU A 176 23.90 8.08 -0.19
CA GLU A 176 25.16 8.75 0.14
C GLU A 176 25.77 9.52 -1.04
N LEU A 177 25.67 9.01 -2.27
CA LEU A 177 26.08 9.73 -3.48
C LEU A 177 25.23 11.00 -3.68
N HIS A 178 23.93 10.92 -3.43
CA HIS A 178 23.03 12.07 -3.45
C HIS A 178 23.43 13.10 -2.38
N GLU A 179 23.53 12.69 -1.12
CA GLU A 179 23.85 13.59 -0.02
C GLU A 179 25.23 14.26 -0.18
N ARG A 180 26.25 13.49 -0.60
CA ARG A 180 27.64 13.93 -0.54
C ARG A 180 28.17 14.54 -1.83
N LEU A 181 27.58 14.20 -2.97
CA LEU A 181 27.97 14.70 -4.29
C LEU A 181 26.86 15.49 -4.99
N GLY A 182 25.67 15.59 -4.38
CA GLY A 182 24.51 16.27 -4.97
C GLY A 182 23.90 15.53 -6.16
N LEU A 183 24.19 14.24 -6.31
CA LEU A 183 23.76 13.46 -7.46
C LEU A 183 22.29 13.06 -7.35
N ASP A 184 21.50 13.49 -8.32
CA ASP A 184 20.11 13.06 -8.44
C ASP A 184 20.06 11.80 -9.31
N PHE A 185 19.37 10.78 -8.81
CA PHE A 185 19.05 9.59 -9.59
C PHE A 185 17.61 9.74 -10.01
N ASP A 186 17.33 9.60 -11.31
CA ASP A 186 16.01 9.88 -11.85
C ASP A 186 14.98 8.94 -11.20
N PRO A 187 14.03 9.45 -10.39
CA PRO A 187 12.95 8.62 -9.85
C PRO A 187 11.88 8.38 -10.92
N ALA A 188 11.73 9.31 -11.87
CA ALA A 188 10.52 9.52 -12.67
C ALA A 188 10.40 8.64 -13.91
N LEU A 189 11.42 7.84 -14.24
CA LEU A 189 11.23 6.76 -15.21
C LEU A 189 10.54 5.53 -14.59
N PHE A 190 10.39 5.50 -13.25
CA PHE A 190 9.86 4.32 -12.55
C PHE A 190 9.08 4.65 -11.27
N GLU A 191 8.46 5.84 -11.21
CA GLU A 191 7.61 6.23 -10.06
C GLU A 191 6.33 5.39 -9.94
N ASP A 192 6.02 4.51 -10.90
CA ASP A 192 5.16 3.35 -10.68
C ASP A 192 6.01 2.11 -10.27
N GLY A 193 6.55 2.11 -9.05
CA GLY A 193 6.87 0.86 -8.32
C GLY A 193 8.30 0.30 -8.28
N ALA A 194 9.38 1.05 -8.58
CA ALA A 194 10.73 0.48 -8.71
C ALA A 194 11.63 0.33 -7.45
N ASP A 195 11.07 -0.20 -6.35
CA ASP A 195 11.85 -1.15 -5.52
C ASP A 195 11.69 -2.60 -6.01
N THR A 196 10.89 -2.81 -7.06
CA THR A 196 10.71 -4.12 -7.68
C THR A 196 11.76 -4.31 -8.80
N PRO A 197 12.59 -5.37 -8.76
CA PRO A 197 13.51 -5.67 -9.87
C PRO A 197 12.72 -5.83 -11.16
N VAL A 198 13.20 -5.26 -12.29
CA VAL A 198 12.56 -5.49 -13.60
C VAL A 198 12.51 -7.00 -13.86
N THR A 199 11.28 -7.50 -13.75
CA THR A 199 10.97 -8.89 -13.97
C THR A 199 10.96 -9.08 -15.48
N PRO A 200 11.59 -10.14 -16.03
CA PRO A 200 11.52 -10.43 -17.46
C PRO A 200 10.06 -10.41 -17.93
N PRO A 201 9.79 -10.08 -19.21
CA PRO A 201 8.44 -9.90 -19.72
C PRO A 201 7.54 -11.04 -19.28
N LEU A 202 6.46 -10.68 -18.59
CA LEU A 202 5.50 -11.64 -18.05
C LEU A 202 4.83 -12.36 -19.21
N THR A 203 5.09 -13.66 -19.31
CA THR A 203 4.41 -14.54 -20.24
C THR A 203 3.45 -15.44 -19.48
N TYR A 204 2.41 -15.94 -20.15
CA TYR A 204 1.55 -17.00 -19.60
C TYR A 204 2.37 -18.18 -19.06
N GLY A 205 3.46 -18.53 -19.73
CA GLY A 205 4.39 -19.57 -19.28
C GLY A 205 5.07 -19.22 -17.97
N ARG A 206 5.50 -17.96 -17.78
CA ARG A 206 6.09 -17.50 -16.53
C ARG A 206 5.08 -17.50 -15.38
N VAL A 207 3.88 -16.99 -15.59
CA VAL A 207 2.81 -17.01 -14.58
C VAL A 207 2.51 -18.46 -14.17
N ALA A 208 2.37 -19.37 -15.14
CA ALA A 208 2.17 -20.79 -14.89
C ALA A 208 3.29 -21.43 -14.06
N GLU A 209 4.56 -21.16 -14.39
CA GLU A 209 5.71 -21.67 -13.61
C GLU A 209 5.70 -21.16 -12.18
N VAL A 210 5.36 -19.88 -11.97
CA VAL A 210 5.27 -19.30 -10.61
C VAL A 210 4.12 -19.95 -9.84
N LEU A 211 2.92 -20.05 -10.40
CA LEU A 211 1.77 -20.67 -9.74
C LEU A 211 2.01 -22.15 -9.39
N VAL A 212 2.70 -22.89 -10.26
CA VAL A 212 3.12 -24.27 -9.98
C VAL A 212 4.19 -24.32 -8.89
N GLY A 213 5.17 -23.40 -8.92
CA GLY A 213 6.23 -23.30 -7.93
C GLY A 213 5.71 -22.96 -6.53
N LEU A 214 4.67 -22.14 -6.45
CA LEU A 214 3.96 -21.78 -5.21
C LEU A 214 2.94 -22.84 -4.77
N GLY A 215 2.74 -23.90 -5.55
CA GLY A 215 1.79 -24.97 -5.26
C GLY A 215 0.33 -24.55 -5.33
N MET A 216 0.02 -23.42 -5.99
CA MET A 216 -1.35 -22.93 -6.18
C MET A 216 -2.06 -23.67 -7.32
N VAL A 217 -1.30 -24.15 -8.30
CA VAL A 217 -1.82 -24.85 -9.47
C VAL A 217 -1.00 -26.10 -9.73
N SER A 218 -1.64 -27.20 -10.14
CA SER A 218 -0.93 -28.41 -10.53
C SER A 218 -0.24 -28.24 -11.89
N ARG A 219 0.94 -28.87 -12.07
CA ARG A 219 1.66 -28.86 -13.36
C ARG A 219 0.77 -29.32 -14.52
N GLU A 220 -0.06 -30.33 -14.31
CA GLU A 220 -0.99 -30.85 -15.32
C GLU A 220 -2.03 -29.82 -15.74
N LYS A 221 -2.64 -29.10 -14.77
CA LYS A 221 -3.60 -28.02 -15.04
C LYS A 221 -2.94 -26.86 -15.78
N ALA A 222 -1.74 -26.46 -15.36
CA ALA A 222 -0.96 -25.43 -16.03
C ALA A 222 -0.62 -25.81 -17.48
N ASP A 223 -0.10 -27.02 -17.71
CA ASP A 223 0.26 -27.52 -19.04
C ASP A 223 -0.97 -27.66 -19.96
N GLN A 224 -2.11 -28.11 -19.41
CA GLN A 224 -3.37 -28.20 -20.15
C GLN A 224 -3.82 -26.81 -20.61
N TYR A 225 -3.87 -25.85 -19.69
CA TYR A 225 -4.28 -24.49 -19.99
C TYR A 225 -3.38 -23.84 -21.06
N LEU A 226 -2.05 -23.95 -20.88
CA LEU A 226 -1.07 -23.48 -21.88
C LEU A 226 -1.21 -24.20 -23.24
N ALA A 227 -1.62 -25.47 -23.27
CA ALA A 227 -1.84 -26.18 -24.53
C ALA A 227 -3.11 -25.72 -25.26
N GLU A 228 -4.15 -25.33 -24.53
CA GLU A 228 -5.39 -24.77 -25.07
C GLU A 228 -5.16 -23.35 -25.61
N TYR A 229 -4.35 -22.54 -24.91
CA TYR A 229 -4.06 -21.14 -25.27
C TYR A 229 -2.91 -20.93 -26.28
N LYS A 230 -2.15 -21.98 -26.64
CA LYS A 230 -1.07 -21.95 -27.66
C LYS A 230 -1.47 -21.42 -29.05
N LEU A 231 -2.76 -21.19 -29.30
CA LEU A 231 -3.27 -20.59 -30.54
C LEU A 231 -3.24 -19.05 -30.55
N TRP A 232 -2.99 -18.40 -29.41
CA TRP A 232 -3.05 -16.94 -29.23
C TRP A 232 -1.71 -16.28 -28.84
N THR A 233 -0.62 -17.04 -28.70
CA THR A 233 0.62 -16.54 -28.06
C THR A 233 1.57 -15.81 -29.00
N SER A 234 1.90 -14.56 -28.67
CA SER A 234 3.32 -14.20 -28.54
C SER A 234 3.64 -13.45 -27.24
N GLU A 235 2.82 -12.54 -26.77
CA GLU A 235 3.05 -11.78 -25.54
C GLU A 235 1.73 -11.55 -24.78
N ILE A 236 1.78 -11.31 -23.48
CA ILE A 236 0.67 -10.61 -22.83
C ILE A 236 0.83 -9.17 -23.34
N GLU A 237 -0.08 -8.73 -24.22
CA GLU A 237 0.07 -7.46 -24.98
C GLU A 237 0.26 -6.25 -24.04
N GLU A 238 -0.25 -6.35 -22.81
CA GLU A 238 -0.03 -5.38 -21.73
C GLU A 238 0.31 -6.18 -20.45
N THR A 239 1.38 -5.80 -19.75
CA THR A 239 1.85 -6.50 -18.53
C THR A 239 1.35 -5.80 -17.28
N THR A 240 0.10 -5.37 -17.28
CA THR A 240 -0.47 -4.74 -16.09
C THR A 240 -0.72 -5.81 -15.01
N PRO A 241 -0.59 -5.49 -13.72
CA PRO A 241 -1.06 -6.34 -12.63
C PRO A 241 -2.48 -6.90 -12.81
N ASN A 242 -3.37 -6.21 -13.51
CA ASN A 242 -4.72 -6.71 -13.80
C ASN A 242 -4.73 -7.80 -14.88
N ASP A 243 -3.92 -7.68 -15.93
CA ASP A 243 -3.73 -8.76 -16.89
C ASP A 243 -3.17 -10.02 -16.19
N ILE A 244 -2.24 -9.83 -15.25
CA ILE A 244 -1.71 -10.93 -14.44
C ILE A 244 -2.82 -11.55 -13.59
N ALA A 245 -3.65 -10.74 -12.94
CA ALA A 245 -4.77 -11.19 -12.13
C ALA A 245 -5.79 -11.99 -12.96
N HIS A 246 -6.09 -11.53 -14.17
CA HIS A 246 -6.90 -12.26 -15.15
C HIS A 246 -6.28 -13.61 -15.48
N VAL A 247 -4.99 -13.66 -15.81
CA VAL A 247 -4.28 -14.91 -16.11
C VAL A 247 -4.29 -15.86 -14.90
N ILE A 248 -4.11 -15.36 -13.68
CA ILE A 248 -4.20 -16.16 -12.45
C ILE A 248 -5.61 -16.77 -12.27
N SER A 249 -6.66 -15.99 -12.58
CA SER A 249 -8.05 -16.46 -12.58
C SER A 249 -8.27 -17.56 -13.61
N GLU A 250 -7.71 -17.43 -14.82
CA GLU A 250 -7.83 -18.45 -15.86
C GLU A 250 -7.12 -19.77 -15.52
N PHE A 251 -6.02 -19.73 -14.77
CA PHE A 251 -5.40 -20.92 -14.17
C PHE A 251 -6.21 -21.50 -12.99
N GLY A 252 -7.31 -20.84 -12.61
CA GLY A 252 -8.20 -21.17 -11.50
C GLY A 252 -7.50 -21.10 -10.16
N ALA A 253 -6.80 -19.99 -9.92
CA ALA A 253 -6.20 -19.62 -8.64
C ALA A 253 -6.76 -18.28 -8.10
N ALA A 254 -7.63 -17.61 -8.86
CA ALA A 254 -8.33 -16.40 -8.48
C ALA A 254 -9.78 -16.42 -9.00
N VAL A 255 -10.60 -15.50 -8.51
CA VAL A 255 -11.94 -15.20 -8.99
C VAL A 255 -12.03 -13.70 -9.27
N ILE A 256 -12.79 -13.31 -10.29
CA ILE A 256 -12.94 -11.90 -10.68
C ILE A 256 -14.39 -11.51 -10.46
N ILE A 257 -14.62 -10.42 -9.74
CA ILE A 257 -15.94 -9.83 -9.63
C ILE A 257 -16.19 -9.03 -10.92
N PRO A 258 -17.17 -9.41 -11.74
CA PRO A 258 -17.49 -8.67 -12.95
C PRO A 258 -18.04 -7.29 -12.57
N THR A 259 -17.48 -6.24 -13.18
CA THR A 259 -17.92 -4.85 -13.02
C THR A 259 -18.71 -4.32 -14.20
N ASP A 260 -18.85 -5.15 -15.24
CA ASP A 260 -19.76 -4.91 -16.33
C ASP A 260 -21.20 -5.27 -15.96
N SER A 261 -22.16 -4.82 -16.78
CA SER A 261 -23.56 -5.14 -16.59
C SER A 261 -23.81 -6.65 -16.72
N VAL A 262 -24.27 -7.28 -15.65
CA VAL A 262 -24.80 -8.64 -15.57
C VAL A 262 -26.29 -8.70 -15.88
N TYR A 263 -26.68 -9.66 -16.72
CA TYR A 263 -28.09 -9.83 -17.13
C TYR A 263 -29.01 -10.34 -16.00
N TYR A 264 -28.46 -11.06 -15.03
CA TYR A 264 -29.21 -11.69 -13.95
C TYR A 264 -28.36 -11.70 -12.67
N VAL A 265 -28.49 -10.64 -11.86
CA VAL A 265 -27.74 -10.44 -10.60
C VAL A 265 -27.66 -11.71 -9.75
N GLY A 266 -28.79 -12.38 -9.51
CA GLY A 266 -28.82 -13.61 -8.70
C GLY A 266 -28.07 -14.80 -9.32
N ASP A 267 -28.10 -14.96 -10.64
CA ASP A 267 -27.34 -16.00 -11.33
C ASP A 267 -25.84 -15.67 -11.32
N SER A 268 -25.49 -14.40 -11.50
CA SER A 268 -24.10 -13.93 -11.48
C SER A 268 -23.45 -14.04 -10.10
N TYR A 269 -24.16 -13.73 -9.00
CA TYR A 269 -23.69 -14.08 -7.65
C TYR A 269 -23.48 -15.58 -7.49
N GLY A 270 -24.38 -16.40 -8.06
CA GLY A 270 -24.26 -17.86 -8.02
C GLY A 270 -23.02 -18.39 -8.72
N GLU A 271 -22.74 -17.88 -9.92
CA GLU A 271 -21.54 -18.21 -10.70
C GLU A 271 -20.28 -17.78 -9.95
N LEU A 272 -20.24 -16.53 -9.47
CA LEU A 272 -19.14 -15.99 -8.68
C LEU A 272 -18.81 -16.86 -7.45
N LEU A 273 -19.84 -17.20 -6.65
CA LEU A 273 -19.65 -18.00 -5.44
C LEU A 273 -19.25 -19.45 -5.73
N GLN A 274 -19.72 -20.02 -6.85
CA GLN A 274 -19.30 -21.35 -7.28
C GLN A 274 -17.85 -21.36 -7.76
N GLU A 275 -17.42 -20.34 -8.49
CA GLU A 275 -16.03 -20.17 -8.91
C GLU A 275 -15.11 -20.01 -7.71
N ALA A 276 -15.46 -19.12 -6.77
CA ALA A 276 -14.71 -18.93 -5.53
C ALA A 276 -14.64 -20.23 -4.71
N ALA A 277 -15.75 -20.95 -4.52
CA ALA A 277 -15.75 -22.22 -3.80
C ALA A 277 -14.89 -23.30 -4.48
N ALA A 278 -14.81 -23.30 -5.82
CA ALA A 278 -13.99 -24.25 -6.57
C ALA A 278 -12.48 -24.07 -6.31
N LEU A 279 -12.03 -22.88 -5.91
CA LEU A 279 -10.63 -22.62 -5.53
C LEU A 279 -10.22 -23.34 -4.24
N THR A 280 -11.18 -23.74 -3.40
CA THR A 280 -10.93 -24.40 -2.10
C THR A 280 -10.64 -25.91 -2.20
N ASP A 281 -10.40 -26.43 -3.42
CA ASP A 281 -10.21 -27.86 -3.68
C ASP A 281 -11.35 -28.75 -3.15
N GLY A 282 -12.57 -28.21 -3.13
CA GLY A 282 -13.77 -28.88 -2.64
C GLY A 282 -13.93 -28.89 -1.12
N ALA A 283 -13.13 -28.10 -0.38
CA ALA A 283 -13.32 -27.90 1.06
C ALA A 283 -14.64 -27.16 1.36
N LEU A 284 -15.05 -26.26 0.46
CA LEU A 284 -16.32 -25.55 0.51
C LEU A 284 -17.26 -25.99 -0.61
N THR A 285 -18.55 -25.98 -0.30
CA THR A 285 -19.65 -26.17 -1.25
C THR A 285 -20.68 -25.06 -1.04
N VAL A 286 -20.98 -24.34 -2.11
CA VAL A 286 -22.04 -23.33 -2.14
C VAL A 286 -23.23 -23.90 -2.90
N THR A 287 -24.41 -23.85 -2.29
CA THR A 287 -25.67 -24.30 -2.90
C THR A 287 -26.82 -23.35 -2.55
N GLY A 288 -27.97 -23.49 -3.22
CA GLY A 288 -29.19 -22.80 -2.80
C GLY A 288 -29.14 -21.27 -2.89
N TYR A 289 -28.24 -20.72 -3.71
CA TYR A 289 -28.10 -19.27 -3.85
C TYR A 289 -29.35 -18.65 -4.48
N ARG A 290 -29.74 -17.48 -3.97
CA ARG A 290 -30.83 -16.64 -4.50
C ARG A 290 -30.64 -15.22 -3.99
N PHE A 291 -30.96 -14.24 -4.83
CA PHE A 291 -31.02 -12.84 -4.45
C PHE A 291 -32.50 -12.44 -4.28
N GLU A 292 -32.89 -12.03 -3.07
CA GLU A 292 -34.27 -11.63 -2.73
C GLU A 292 -34.33 -10.10 -2.61
N ARG A 293 -34.97 -9.44 -3.59
CA ARG A 293 -35.15 -7.98 -3.57
C ARG A 293 -36.08 -7.54 -2.44
N ASP A 294 -35.76 -6.40 -1.83
CA ASP A 294 -36.56 -5.81 -0.75
C ASP A 294 -37.95 -5.37 -1.23
N ASP A 295 -38.00 -4.71 -2.40
CA ASP A 295 -39.24 -4.41 -3.12
C ASP A 295 -39.24 -5.11 -4.49
N PRO A 296 -39.98 -6.22 -4.64
CA PRO A 296 -40.03 -6.96 -5.90
C PRO A 296 -40.73 -6.19 -7.04
N ASP A 297 -41.50 -5.13 -6.73
CA ASP A 297 -42.19 -4.30 -7.71
C ASP A 297 -41.32 -3.10 -8.17
N ASP A 298 -40.23 -2.79 -7.46
CA ASP A 298 -39.28 -1.74 -7.83
C ASP A 298 -38.09 -2.33 -8.59
N GLU A 299 -38.24 -2.43 -9.91
CA GLU A 299 -37.19 -2.93 -10.81
C GLU A 299 -35.92 -2.07 -10.81
N GLU A 300 -35.98 -0.81 -10.35
CA GLU A 300 -34.84 0.10 -10.26
C GLU A 300 -34.12 0.01 -8.90
N SER A 301 -34.76 -0.56 -7.86
CA SER A 301 -34.11 -0.79 -6.57
C SER A 301 -33.13 -1.97 -6.67
N GLY A 302 -31.84 -1.68 -6.49
CA GLY A 302 -30.77 -2.67 -6.39
C GLY A 302 -30.76 -3.43 -5.06
N TYR A 303 -31.56 -2.98 -4.10
CA TYR A 303 -31.60 -3.51 -2.74
C TYR A 303 -32.20 -4.91 -2.65
N GLY A 304 -31.55 -5.76 -1.87
CA GLY A 304 -32.03 -7.09 -1.54
C GLY A 304 -31.02 -7.89 -0.75
N THR A 305 -31.42 -9.04 -0.24
CA THR A 305 -30.54 -9.94 0.52
C THR A 305 -30.08 -11.09 -0.37
N LEU A 306 -28.77 -11.33 -0.44
CA LEU A 306 -28.18 -12.52 -1.01
C LEU A 306 -28.25 -13.67 0.00
N HIS A 307 -28.94 -14.75 -0.35
CA HIS A 307 -29.00 -15.97 0.47
C HIS A 307 -28.29 -17.11 -0.24
N PHE A 308 -27.53 -17.92 0.49
CA PHE A 308 -26.94 -19.17 -0.01
C PHE A 308 -26.63 -20.14 1.15
N ASP A 309 -26.41 -21.41 0.84
CA ASP A 309 -25.97 -22.42 1.81
C ASP A 309 -24.46 -22.68 1.63
N LEU A 310 -23.66 -22.37 2.64
CA LEU A 310 -22.25 -22.70 2.73
C LEU A 310 -22.05 -23.99 3.52
N ASN A 311 -21.65 -25.06 2.85
CA ASN A 311 -21.55 -26.41 3.43
C ASN A 311 -22.85 -26.85 4.14
N GLY A 312 -23.99 -26.41 3.61
CA GLY A 312 -25.33 -26.66 4.18
C GLY A 312 -25.72 -25.75 5.36
N THR A 313 -24.90 -24.76 5.70
CA THR A 313 -25.23 -23.71 6.68
C THR A 313 -25.78 -22.49 5.92
N PRO A 314 -26.99 -22.01 6.24
CA PRO A 314 -27.55 -20.84 5.57
C PRO A 314 -26.76 -19.58 5.94
N VAL A 315 -26.40 -18.81 4.92
CA VAL A 315 -25.76 -17.50 5.00
C VAL A 315 -26.70 -16.47 4.34
N SER A 316 -26.72 -15.25 4.87
CA SER A 316 -27.50 -14.14 4.32
C SER A 316 -26.67 -12.87 4.46
N ILE A 317 -26.57 -12.13 3.37
CA ILE A 317 -25.77 -10.91 3.25
C ILE A 317 -26.67 -9.84 2.66
N ASP A 318 -26.82 -8.74 3.36
CA ASP A 318 -27.65 -7.63 2.89
C ASP A 318 -26.91 -6.88 1.79
N GLY A 319 -27.61 -6.67 0.68
CA GLY A 319 -27.05 -6.09 -0.53
C GLY A 319 -27.23 -4.58 -0.61
N GLY A 320 -26.16 -3.91 -1.04
CA GLY A 320 -26.07 -2.46 -1.16
C GLY A 320 -26.77 -1.84 -2.37
N GLU A 321 -26.70 -0.51 -2.41
CA GLU A 321 -27.36 0.37 -3.37
C GLU A 321 -26.57 0.50 -4.67
N GLU A 322 -26.66 -0.48 -5.57
CA GLU A 322 -26.31 -0.26 -6.98
C GLU A 322 -27.54 -0.35 -7.89
N PRO A 323 -28.03 0.77 -8.44
CA PRO A 323 -29.14 0.75 -9.36
C PRO A 323 -28.74 0.08 -10.68
N GLY A 324 -29.34 -1.08 -10.96
CA GLY A 324 -29.37 -1.66 -12.31
C GLY A 324 -28.78 -3.05 -12.44
N ASP A 325 -28.18 -3.29 -13.61
CA ASP A 325 -27.68 -4.58 -14.06
C ASP A 325 -26.27 -4.88 -13.52
N TYR A 326 -25.84 -4.40 -12.34
CA TYR A 326 -24.47 -4.65 -11.82
C TYR A 326 -24.51 -5.51 -10.56
N LEU A 327 -23.42 -6.21 -10.26
CA LEU A 327 -23.25 -6.80 -8.92
C LEU A 327 -22.86 -5.67 -7.97
N ASP A 328 -23.60 -5.52 -6.88
CA ASP A 328 -23.17 -4.65 -5.79
C ASP A 328 -21.83 -5.18 -5.26
N LEU A 329 -20.79 -4.37 -5.45
CA LEU A 329 -19.43 -4.77 -5.18
C LEU A 329 -19.30 -5.23 -3.72
N MET A 330 -19.78 -4.43 -2.76
CA MET A 330 -19.64 -4.73 -1.33
C MET A 330 -20.29 -6.08 -0.96
N THR A 331 -21.48 -6.35 -1.49
CA THR A 331 -22.14 -7.65 -1.33
C THR A 331 -21.30 -8.79 -1.88
N ALA A 332 -20.67 -8.61 -3.05
CA ALA A 332 -19.81 -9.61 -3.66
C ALA A 332 -18.54 -9.85 -2.83
N ILE A 333 -17.94 -8.79 -2.29
CA ILE A 333 -16.79 -8.83 -1.36
C ILE A 333 -17.17 -9.65 -0.12
N ASP A 334 -18.22 -9.26 0.59
CA ASP A 334 -18.68 -9.92 1.81
C ASP A 334 -19.00 -11.40 1.57
N ALA A 335 -19.61 -11.69 0.41
CA ALA A 335 -19.94 -13.05 0.02
C ALA A 335 -18.69 -13.89 -0.24
N ILE A 336 -17.66 -13.36 -0.91
CA ILE A 336 -16.37 -14.05 -1.11
C ILE A 336 -15.64 -14.24 0.22
N ASP A 337 -15.60 -13.23 1.09
CA ASP A 337 -14.91 -13.30 2.37
C ASP A 337 -15.51 -14.38 3.29
N SER A 338 -16.83 -14.57 3.23
CA SER A 338 -17.52 -15.67 3.90
C SER A 338 -17.09 -17.07 3.44
N LEU A 339 -16.45 -17.18 2.26
CA LEU A 339 -15.88 -18.40 1.71
C LEU A 339 -14.42 -18.64 2.13
N SER A 340 -13.92 -17.94 3.15
CA SER A 340 -12.62 -18.26 3.71
C SER A 340 -12.63 -19.67 4.34
N PRO A 341 -11.76 -20.60 3.90
CA PRO A 341 -11.79 -21.97 4.38
C PRO A 341 -11.43 -22.03 5.87
N ALA A 342 -12.11 -22.91 6.61
CA ALA A 342 -11.83 -23.08 8.03
C ALA A 342 -10.45 -23.71 8.29
N ILE A 343 -9.89 -23.44 9.48
CA ILE A 343 -8.68 -24.10 9.98
C ILE A 343 -8.82 -25.63 9.82
N PRO A 344 -7.84 -26.33 9.22
CA PRO A 344 -6.42 -25.95 9.10
C PRO A 344 -5.99 -25.36 7.76
N ASP A 345 -6.91 -25.03 6.85
CA ASP A 345 -6.51 -24.35 5.62
C ASP A 345 -6.07 -22.91 5.96
N ALA A 346 -4.83 -22.57 5.64
CA ALA A 346 -4.25 -21.27 5.94
C ALA A 346 -4.48 -20.25 4.80
N ARG A 347 -5.14 -20.66 3.71
CA ARG A 347 -5.47 -19.77 2.60
C ARG A 347 -6.60 -18.84 3.00
N ALA A 348 -6.50 -17.59 2.60
CA ALA A 348 -7.58 -16.62 2.67
C ALA A 348 -7.74 -15.95 1.31
N PHE A 349 -8.95 -15.47 1.03
CA PHE A 349 -9.18 -14.59 -0.10
C PHE A 349 -8.49 -13.26 0.17
N SER A 350 -7.83 -12.70 -0.85
CA SER A 350 -7.17 -11.40 -0.77
C SER A 350 -7.40 -10.64 -2.06
N ILE A 351 -7.78 -9.38 -1.92
CA ILE A 351 -8.00 -8.46 -3.03
C ILE A 351 -6.65 -8.12 -3.65
N VAL A 352 -6.55 -8.26 -4.97
CA VAL A 352 -5.44 -7.71 -5.75
C VAL A 352 -5.69 -6.23 -5.95
N VAL A 353 -4.72 -5.38 -5.57
CA VAL A 353 -4.81 -3.94 -5.80
C VAL A 353 -4.52 -3.68 -7.28
N PRO A 354 -5.46 -3.12 -8.05
CA PRO A 354 -5.21 -2.80 -9.44
C PRO A 354 -4.11 -1.74 -9.54
N SER A 355 -3.23 -1.87 -10.54
CA SER A 355 -2.20 -0.85 -10.81
C SER A 355 -2.80 0.46 -11.33
N ASP A 356 -3.91 0.37 -12.04
CA ASP A 356 -4.67 1.51 -12.54
C ASP A 356 -5.97 1.63 -11.72
N PRO A 357 -6.18 2.73 -10.99
CA PRO A 357 -7.41 2.94 -10.23
C PRO A 357 -8.67 3.06 -11.11
N ASP A 358 -8.52 3.28 -12.42
CA ASP A 358 -9.63 3.29 -13.39
C ASP A 358 -9.97 1.87 -13.90
N ASP A 359 -9.20 0.85 -13.52
CA ASP A 359 -9.53 -0.53 -13.85
C ASP A 359 -10.43 -1.14 -12.76
N PHE A 360 -11.67 -1.40 -13.15
CA PHE A 360 -12.73 -1.70 -12.20
C PHE A 360 -12.75 -3.18 -11.77
N HIS A 361 -11.99 -4.08 -12.39
CA HIS A 361 -12.09 -5.50 -12.06
C HIS A 361 -11.48 -5.84 -10.70
N HIS A 362 -12.31 -6.14 -9.71
CA HIS A 362 -11.87 -6.62 -8.41
C HIS A 362 -11.51 -8.11 -8.51
N CYS A 363 -10.22 -8.43 -8.41
CA CYS A 363 -9.72 -9.80 -8.42
C CYS A 363 -9.38 -10.28 -7.01
N TYR A 364 -9.82 -11.49 -6.69
CA TYR A 364 -9.61 -12.16 -5.42
C TYR A 364 -8.78 -13.41 -5.61
N VAL A 365 -7.63 -13.47 -4.95
CA VAL A 365 -6.74 -14.64 -4.97
C VAL A 365 -6.90 -15.41 -3.67
N LEU A 366 -7.13 -16.72 -3.74
CA LEU A 366 -7.11 -17.60 -2.57
C LEU A 366 -5.68 -18.10 -2.32
N ALA A 367 -4.98 -17.51 -1.35
CA ALA A 367 -3.57 -17.78 -1.10
C ALA A 367 -3.23 -17.81 0.39
N THR A 368 -2.22 -18.61 0.75
CA THR A 368 -1.52 -18.49 2.05
C THR A 368 -0.66 -17.22 2.06
N PRO A 369 -0.25 -16.70 3.24
CA PRO A 369 0.69 -15.58 3.32
C PRO A 369 1.98 -15.82 2.51
N GLU A 370 2.56 -17.01 2.57
CA GLU A 370 3.77 -17.35 1.82
C GLU A 370 3.56 -17.37 0.30
N GLN A 371 2.35 -17.75 -0.15
CA GLN A 371 1.98 -17.70 -1.56
C GLN A 371 1.78 -16.25 -2.03
N ARG A 372 1.14 -15.39 -1.22
CA ARG A 372 1.00 -13.95 -1.54
C ARG A 372 2.36 -13.28 -1.68
N ASP A 373 3.27 -13.50 -0.73
CA ASP A 373 4.65 -13.01 -0.80
C ASP A 373 5.36 -13.52 -2.07
N GLY A 374 5.07 -14.77 -2.46
CA GLY A 374 5.56 -15.37 -3.69
C GLY A 374 5.04 -14.67 -4.94
N LEU A 375 3.74 -14.41 -5.02
CA LEU A 375 3.10 -13.71 -6.14
C LEU A 375 3.61 -12.28 -6.26
N HIS A 376 3.69 -11.56 -5.15
CA HIS A 376 4.27 -10.22 -5.10
C HIS A 376 5.72 -10.22 -5.61
N ARG A 377 6.56 -11.08 -5.04
CA ARG A 377 7.99 -11.15 -5.41
C ARG A 377 8.23 -11.54 -6.87
N HIS A 378 7.43 -12.46 -7.41
CA HIS A 378 7.72 -13.08 -8.70
C HIS A 378 6.91 -12.53 -9.87
N LEU A 379 5.76 -11.90 -9.59
CA LEU A 379 4.83 -11.37 -10.58
C LEU A 379 4.45 -9.90 -10.33
N GLY A 380 4.92 -9.28 -9.24
CA GLY A 380 4.56 -7.89 -8.91
C GLY A 380 3.11 -7.71 -8.44
N VAL A 381 2.39 -8.79 -8.12
CA VAL A 381 1.00 -8.71 -7.66
C VAL A 381 0.96 -8.10 -6.26
N THR A 382 0.31 -6.97 -6.11
CA THR A 382 0.06 -6.29 -4.83
C THR A 382 -1.29 -6.72 -4.28
N PHE A 383 -1.36 -6.89 -2.97
CA PHE A 383 -2.59 -7.22 -2.26
C PHE A 383 -2.99 -6.07 -1.37
N ASP A 384 -4.29 -5.91 -1.15
CA ASP A 384 -4.78 -4.94 -0.18
C ASP A 384 -4.41 -5.41 1.22
N GLU A 385 -3.42 -4.74 1.84
CA GLU A 385 -2.95 -5.05 3.19
C GLU A 385 -3.94 -4.62 4.27
N HIS A 386 -4.98 -3.87 3.93
CA HIS A 386 -6.00 -3.42 4.88
C HIS A 386 -7.01 -4.51 5.27
N ILE A 387 -6.91 -5.70 4.68
CA ILE A 387 -7.73 -6.86 5.06
C ILE A 387 -6.81 -7.94 5.65
N PRO A 388 -6.40 -7.81 6.94
CA PRO A 388 -5.84 -8.96 7.65
C PRO A 388 -6.86 -10.11 7.58
N PRO A 389 -6.42 -11.38 7.49
CA PRO A 389 -7.36 -12.51 7.51
C PRO A 389 -8.26 -12.35 8.72
N ALA A 390 -9.57 -12.22 8.48
CA ALA A 390 -10.50 -11.71 9.46
C ALA A 390 -10.29 -12.46 10.79
N PRO A 391 -9.83 -11.79 11.87
CA PRO A 391 -10.02 -12.34 13.20
C PRO A 391 -11.52 -12.69 13.28
N GLY A 392 -11.86 -13.86 13.83
CA GLY A 392 -13.27 -14.26 13.93
C GLY A 392 -14.13 -13.09 14.43
N PRO A 393 -15.41 -13.00 14.01
CA PRO A 393 -16.21 -11.78 14.05
C PRO A 393 -16.02 -11.02 15.36
N ILE A 394 -15.71 -9.73 15.27
CA ILE A 394 -15.60 -8.90 16.46
C ILE A 394 -16.98 -8.83 17.09
N THR A 395 -17.05 -9.13 18.38
CA THR A 395 -18.27 -9.08 19.18
C THR A 395 -17.97 -8.24 20.41
N PHE A 396 -19.01 -7.76 21.10
CA PHE A 396 -18.81 -7.04 22.36
C PHE A 396 -18.09 -7.90 23.41
N GLU A 397 -18.36 -9.22 23.47
CA GLU A 397 -17.59 -10.18 24.30
C GLU A 397 -16.11 -10.19 23.93
N ARG A 398 -15.80 -10.26 22.63
CA ARG A 398 -14.41 -10.25 22.15
C ARG A 398 -13.70 -8.93 22.44
N MET A 399 -14.39 -7.80 22.29
CA MET A 399 -13.84 -6.50 22.67
C MET A 399 -13.48 -6.46 24.16
N ALA A 400 -14.38 -6.94 25.03
CA ALA A 400 -14.14 -6.98 26.47
C ALA A 400 -12.90 -7.82 26.85
N GLU A 401 -12.71 -8.95 26.18
CA GLU A 401 -11.51 -9.79 26.33
C GLU A 401 -10.24 -9.04 25.91
N VAL A 402 -10.24 -8.45 24.71
CA VAL A 402 -9.10 -7.70 24.18
C VAL A 402 -8.73 -6.53 25.09
N LEU A 403 -9.71 -5.75 25.53
CA LEU A 403 -9.48 -4.62 26.44
C LEU A 403 -8.93 -5.06 27.80
N ALA A 404 -9.36 -6.22 28.31
CA ALA A 404 -8.82 -6.79 29.54
C ALA A 404 -7.38 -7.31 29.35
N ASP A 405 -7.10 -7.97 28.23
CA ASP A 405 -5.77 -8.52 27.90
C ASP A 405 -4.74 -7.40 27.67
N LEU A 406 -5.15 -6.28 27.05
CA LEU A 406 -4.34 -5.07 26.90
C LEU A 406 -4.22 -4.26 28.20
N GLY A 407 -4.86 -4.71 29.29
CA GLY A 407 -4.83 -4.07 30.60
C GLY A 407 -5.52 -2.69 30.63
N MET A 408 -6.41 -2.42 29.68
CA MET A 408 -7.19 -1.18 29.63
C MET A 408 -8.36 -1.21 30.62
N ILE A 409 -8.93 -2.39 30.85
CA ILE A 409 -9.96 -2.62 31.86
C ILE A 409 -9.59 -3.82 32.75
N THR A 410 -10.24 -3.92 33.91
CA THR A 410 -10.10 -5.12 34.75
C THR A 410 -10.99 -6.26 34.22
N PRO A 411 -10.63 -7.53 34.47
CA PRO A 411 -11.51 -8.67 34.11
C PRO A 411 -12.90 -8.62 34.75
N ASP A 412 -13.04 -7.95 35.90
CA ASP A 412 -14.34 -7.77 36.55
C ASP A 412 -15.20 -6.74 35.81
N LYS A 413 -14.61 -5.62 35.38
CA LYS A 413 -15.30 -4.61 34.55
C LYS A 413 -15.67 -5.18 33.17
N ALA A 414 -14.79 -5.98 32.56
CA ALA A 414 -15.09 -6.68 31.31
C ALA A 414 -16.34 -7.57 31.43
N ARG A 415 -16.42 -8.36 32.51
CA ARG A 415 -17.56 -9.23 32.79
C ARG A 415 -18.84 -8.44 33.07
N GLU A 416 -18.74 -7.37 33.86
CA GLU A 416 -19.87 -6.48 34.18
C GLU A 416 -20.46 -5.87 32.90
N ALA A 417 -19.61 -5.32 32.02
CA ALA A 417 -20.03 -4.74 30.75
C ALA A 417 -20.72 -5.79 29.85
N VAL A 418 -20.15 -7.00 29.74
CA VAL A 418 -20.74 -8.10 28.95
C VAL A 418 -22.09 -8.54 29.53
N GLU A 419 -22.21 -8.64 30.86
CA GLU A 419 -23.46 -8.99 31.54
C GLU A 419 -24.55 -7.92 31.32
N GLU A 420 -24.17 -6.64 31.31
CA GLU A 420 -25.04 -5.51 31.04
C GLU A 420 -25.55 -5.48 29.59
N CYS A 421 -24.65 -5.73 28.62
CA CYS A 421 -25.02 -5.87 27.20
C CYS A 421 -25.94 -7.09 26.95
N GLY A 422 -25.79 -8.14 27.75
CA GLY A 422 -26.71 -9.26 27.81
C GLY A 422 -26.68 -10.14 26.56
N ARG A 423 -27.80 -10.24 25.84
CA ARG A 423 -27.89 -11.15 24.68
C ARG A 423 -27.14 -10.64 23.45
N TYR A 424 -26.99 -9.32 23.33
CA TYR A 424 -26.35 -8.67 22.20
C TYR A 424 -24.83 -8.79 22.25
N ALA A 425 -24.27 -9.24 23.38
CA ALA A 425 -22.84 -9.28 23.56
C ALA A 425 -22.10 -10.23 22.59
N ARG A 426 -22.84 -11.13 21.93
CA ARG A 426 -22.34 -12.12 20.96
C ARG A 426 -22.72 -11.81 19.52
N ASP A 427 -23.47 -10.75 19.30
CA ASP A 427 -23.83 -10.35 17.94
C ASP A 427 -22.57 -9.73 17.30
N PRO A 428 -22.27 -10.07 16.03
CA PRO A 428 -21.16 -9.47 15.31
C PRO A 428 -21.30 -7.95 15.25
N LEU A 429 -20.17 -7.26 15.39
CA LEU A 429 -20.00 -5.83 15.14
C LEU A 429 -19.35 -5.73 13.77
N GLU A 430 -20.11 -5.27 12.79
CA GLU A 430 -19.74 -5.35 11.38
C GLU A 430 -18.93 -4.13 10.93
N ARG A 431 -19.14 -2.98 11.57
CA ARG A 431 -18.48 -1.71 11.22
C ARG A 431 -17.47 -1.28 12.28
N LEU A 432 -16.44 -0.51 11.89
CA LEU A 432 -15.51 0.12 12.83
C LEU A 432 -16.22 1.15 13.70
N SER A 433 -17.22 1.87 13.17
CA SER A 433 -18.09 2.75 13.97
C SER A 433 -18.85 1.98 15.05
N ASP A 434 -19.35 0.77 14.77
CA ASP A 434 -20.01 -0.06 15.79
C ASP A 434 -19.02 -0.38 16.92
N ILE A 435 -17.81 -0.83 16.57
CA ILE A 435 -16.75 -1.13 17.54
C ILE A 435 -16.38 0.12 18.35
N ALA A 436 -16.18 1.26 17.70
CA ALA A 436 -15.84 2.51 18.37
C ALA A 436 -16.95 2.99 19.32
N SER A 437 -18.22 2.85 18.91
CA SER A 437 -19.40 3.26 19.70
C SER A 437 -19.54 2.53 21.04
N TYR A 438 -19.00 1.32 21.15
CA TYR A 438 -19.03 0.54 22.39
C TYR A 438 -17.86 0.79 23.34
N LEU A 439 -16.78 1.45 22.89
CA LEU A 439 -15.63 1.73 23.78
C LEU A 439 -15.97 2.61 25.01
N PRO A 440 -16.85 3.62 24.92
CA PRO A 440 -17.30 4.39 26.08
C PRO A 440 -17.96 3.52 27.18
N GLU A 441 -18.70 2.46 26.82
CA GLU A 441 -19.35 1.55 27.79
C GLU A 441 -18.33 0.81 28.69
N PHE A 442 -17.12 0.60 28.17
CA PHE A 442 -16.00 0.04 28.92
C PHE A 442 -15.26 1.08 29.77
N GLY A 443 -15.54 2.37 29.58
CA GLY A 443 -14.88 3.49 30.26
C GLY A 443 -13.46 3.77 29.77
N VAL A 444 -13.15 3.41 28.51
CA VAL A 444 -11.81 3.60 27.92
C VAL A 444 -11.76 4.68 26.85
N ALA A 445 -12.92 5.14 26.39
CA ALA A 445 -13.06 6.17 25.37
C ALA A 445 -14.13 7.19 25.77
N VAL A 446 -14.12 8.32 25.07
CA VAL A 446 -15.10 9.40 25.17
C VAL A 446 -15.69 9.59 23.78
N SER A 447 -17.02 9.68 23.69
CA SER A 447 -17.71 10.06 22.46
C SER A 447 -17.89 11.58 22.41
N LEU A 448 -17.45 12.22 21.33
CA LEU A 448 -17.79 13.60 21.01
C LEU A 448 -18.93 13.55 20.00
N HIS A 449 -20.13 13.85 20.47
CA HIS A 449 -21.32 13.78 19.63
C HIS A 449 -21.27 14.80 18.49
N SER A 450 -21.45 14.32 17.26
CA SER A 450 -21.55 15.18 16.07
C SER A 450 -22.99 15.66 15.80
N ASP A 451 -23.96 15.00 16.43
CA ASP A 451 -25.40 15.26 16.28
C ASP A 451 -25.91 16.36 17.23
N ASP A 452 -27.20 16.68 17.07
CA ASP A 452 -27.90 17.68 17.87
C ASP A 452 -27.78 17.38 19.39
N VAL A 453 -27.23 18.30 20.16
CA VAL A 453 -27.29 18.33 21.63
C VAL A 453 -28.29 19.39 22.08
N ASP A 454 -29.07 19.13 23.13
CA ASP A 454 -30.11 20.07 23.56
C ASP A 454 -29.52 21.43 24.02
N TYR A 455 -28.34 21.41 24.64
CA TYR A 455 -27.61 22.60 25.14
C TYR A 455 -26.10 22.32 25.21
N ALA A 456 -25.32 22.82 24.25
CA ALA A 456 -23.87 22.62 24.16
C ALA A 456 -23.14 23.06 25.43
N ASP A 457 -23.52 24.22 25.98
CA ASP A 457 -22.93 24.80 27.18
C ASP A 457 -23.13 23.96 28.44
N GLU A 458 -24.24 23.23 28.55
CA GLU A 458 -24.45 22.24 29.62
C GLU A 458 -23.75 20.90 29.32
N HIS A 459 -23.65 20.53 28.04
CA HIS A 459 -23.08 19.27 27.60
C HIS A 459 -21.57 19.15 27.88
N TYR A 460 -20.80 20.25 27.80
CA TYR A 460 -19.37 20.24 28.15
C TYR A 460 -19.08 19.75 29.57
N ALA A 461 -19.98 20.00 30.53
CA ALA A 461 -19.78 19.50 31.89
C ALA A 461 -19.87 17.97 31.96
N TRP A 462 -20.85 17.39 31.25
CA TRP A 462 -20.99 15.94 31.13
C TRP A 462 -19.79 15.33 30.39
N LEU A 463 -19.38 15.92 29.27
CA LEU A 463 -18.22 15.48 28.50
C LEU A 463 -16.93 15.45 29.36
N LEU A 464 -16.69 16.49 30.14
CA LEU A 464 -15.53 16.57 31.04
C LEU A 464 -15.60 15.53 32.17
N ASP A 465 -16.79 15.25 32.70
CA ASP A 465 -16.99 14.18 33.69
C ASP A 465 -16.70 12.79 33.10
N GLU A 466 -17.19 12.50 31.89
CA GLU A 466 -16.91 11.24 31.17
C GLU A 466 -15.41 11.08 30.89
N ALA A 467 -14.77 12.12 30.34
CA ALA A 467 -13.35 12.12 30.06
C ALA A 467 -12.51 11.94 31.33
N ALA A 468 -12.87 12.60 32.44
CA ALA A 468 -12.21 12.39 33.72
C ALA A 468 -12.37 10.94 34.23
N ALA A 469 -13.53 10.31 34.01
CA ALA A 469 -13.78 8.93 34.41
C ALA A 469 -12.82 7.93 33.71
N THR A 470 -12.49 8.16 32.44
CA THR A 470 -11.52 7.32 31.69
C THR A 470 -10.12 7.26 32.32
N THR A 471 -9.77 8.25 33.15
CA THR A 471 -8.47 8.30 33.85
C THR A 471 -8.38 7.35 35.05
N GLY A 472 -9.44 6.58 35.34
CA GLY A 472 -9.50 5.69 36.50
C GLY A 472 -9.54 6.44 37.84
N GLY A 473 -10.02 7.69 37.83
CA GLY A 473 -10.09 8.56 39.00
C GLY A 473 -8.81 9.32 39.34
N THR A 474 -7.80 9.30 38.45
CA THR A 474 -6.57 10.10 38.61
C THR A 474 -6.84 11.60 38.41
N VAL A 475 -7.84 11.92 37.60
CA VAL A 475 -8.30 13.27 37.33
C VAL A 475 -9.70 13.48 37.92
N THR A 476 -9.87 14.62 38.58
CA THR A 476 -11.15 15.12 39.06
C THR A 476 -11.42 16.46 38.42
N VAL A 477 -12.67 16.67 38.02
CA VAL A 477 -13.12 17.94 37.45
C VAL A 477 -14.29 18.48 38.28
N THR A 478 -14.24 19.78 38.60
CA THR A 478 -15.26 20.47 39.40
C THR A 478 -15.46 21.91 38.93
N ASP A 479 -16.44 22.60 39.53
CA ASP A 479 -16.66 24.05 39.37
C ASP A 479 -16.87 24.50 37.91
N TYR A 480 -17.69 23.75 37.17
CA TYR A 480 -18.11 24.08 35.81
C TYR A 480 -18.81 25.44 35.72
N ARG A 481 -18.41 26.24 34.74
CA ARG A 481 -19.07 27.50 34.42
C ARG A 481 -18.83 27.90 32.98
N PHE A 482 -19.88 27.95 32.18
CA PHE A 482 -19.86 28.56 30.86
C PHE A 482 -20.16 30.07 30.95
N VAL A 483 -19.32 30.90 30.32
CA VAL A 483 -19.52 32.34 30.21
C VAL A 483 -19.79 32.68 28.75
N ARG A 484 -21.07 32.89 28.42
CA ARG A 484 -21.50 33.26 27.07
C ARG A 484 -20.92 34.62 26.65
N ASP A 485 -20.47 34.72 25.41
CA ASP A 485 -20.00 35.98 24.83
C ASP A 485 -21.15 36.97 24.62
N ASN A 486 -22.33 36.46 24.23
CA ASN A 486 -23.56 37.22 24.14
C ASN A 486 -24.63 36.66 25.10
N PRO A 487 -24.75 37.20 26.33
CA PRO A 487 -25.67 36.66 27.34
C PRO A 487 -27.16 36.90 27.03
N ASP A 488 -27.48 37.74 26.05
CA ASP A 488 -28.85 38.02 25.61
C ASP A 488 -29.31 37.09 24.46
N ASP A 489 -28.43 36.25 23.93
CA ASP A 489 -28.69 35.31 22.83
C ASP A 489 -28.66 33.86 23.35
N GLU A 490 -29.86 33.30 23.55
CA GLU A 490 -30.03 31.95 24.09
C GLU A 490 -29.60 30.86 23.09
N GLU A 491 -29.59 31.17 21.79
CA GLU A 491 -29.23 30.23 20.71
C GLU A 491 -27.73 30.24 20.40
N SER A 492 -26.97 31.22 20.88
CA SER A 492 -25.52 31.28 20.68
C SER A 492 -24.79 30.32 21.63
N GLY A 493 -23.95 29.45 21.05
CA GLY A 493 -23.03 28.58 21.77
C GLY A 493 -21.64 29.18 22.01
N GLU A 494 -21.42 30.45 21.62
CA GLU A 494 -20.11 31.10 21.74
C GLU A 494 -19.81 31.55 23.17
N GLY A 495 -18.59 31.27 23.65
CA GLY A 495 -18.17 31.72 24.97
C GLY A 495 -16.90 31.05 25.48
N GLU A 496 -16.69 31.16 26.79
CA GLU A 496 -15.55 30.54 27.49
C GLU A 496 -16.05 29.55 28.54
N MET A 497 -15.61 28.30 28.42
CA MET A 497 -15.89 27.26 29.41
C MET A 497 -14.79 27.26 30.48
N HIS A 498 -15.19 27.34 31.75
CA HIS A 498 -14.28 27.24 32.89
C HIS A 498 -14.56 25.99 33.73
N PHE A 499 -13.50 25.38 34.24
CA PHE A 499 -13.57 24.26 35.17
C PHE A 499 -12.31 24.17 36.02
N VAL A 500 -12.30 23.29 37.01
CA VAL A 500 -11.17 23.04 37.90
C VAL A 500 -10.74 21.58 37.79
N ARG A 501 -9.54 21.34 37.25
CA ARG A 501 -8.91 20.02 37.12
C ARG A 501 -7.96 19.79 38.28
N ASN A 502 -8.24 18.82 39.17
CA ASN A 502 -7.38 18.52 40.33
C ASN A 502 -7.01 19.76 41.18
N GLY A 503 -7.92 20.73 41.29
CA GLY A 503 -7.71 21.99 42.00
C GLY A 503 -7.05 23.11 41.17
N GLU A 504 -6.67 22.84 39.92
CA GLU A 504 -6.13 23.83 38.98
C GLU A 504 -7.25 24.39 38.08
N PRO A 505 -7.47 25.72 38.08
CA PRO A 505 -8.46 26.32 37.19
C PRO A 505 -7.96 26.32 35.74
N LEU A 506 -8.81 25.84 34.83
CA LEU A 506 -8.58 25.81 33.40
C LEU A 506 -9.77 26.47 32.67
N SER A 507 -9.52 26.89 31.43
CA SER A 507 -10.57 27.32 30.51
C SER A 507 -10.16 27.15 29.06
N PHE A 508 -11.16 27.07 28.18
CA PHE A 508 -11.02 27.05 26.73
C PHE A 508 -12.15 27.85 26.08
N ILE A 509 -11.90 28.29 24.83
CA ILE A 509 -12.85 29.07 24.04
C ILE A 509 -13.71 28.11 23.23
N VAL A 510 -15.01 28.36 23.17
CA VAL A 510 -15.98 27.65 22.33
C VAL A 510 -16.44 28.60 21.23
N MET A 511 -16.21 28.22 19.97
CA MET A 511 -16.47 29.05 18.78
C MET A 511 -17.69 28.54 18.00
N GLN A 512 -18.77 28.26 18.72
CA GLN A 512 -19.94 27.59 18.17
C GLN A 512 -21.09 28.57 17.90
N GLU A 513 -21.55 28.67 16.65
CA GLU A 513 -22.60 29.61 16.28
C GLU A 513 -23.99 29.25 16.86
N SER A 514 -24.29 27.95 16.94
CA SER A 514 -25.53 27.41 17.52
C SER A 514 -25.26 26.83 18.90
N ASN A 515 -26.23 26.70 19.79
CA ASN A 515 -26.11 25.95 21.05
C ASN A 515 -26.57 24.48 20.89
N ASP A 516 -26.94 24.07 19.67
CA ASP A 516 -27.49 22.74 19.39
C ASP A 516 -26.44 21.71 18.94
N TYR A 517 -25.16 22.08 18.84
CA TYR A 517 -24.09 21.18 18.39
C TYR A 517 -22.94 21.13 19.41
N LEU A 518 -21.84 20.44 19.14
CA LEU A 518 -20.59 20.69 19.84
C LEU A 518 -19.59 21.30 18.87
N ASP A 519 -18.83 22.29 19.33
CA ASP A 519 -17.56 22.63 18.70
C ASP A 519 -16.58 21.48 18.97
N ILE A 520 -16.49 20.55 18.02
CA ILE A 520 -15.66 19.33 18.14
C ILE A 520 -14.19 19.68 18.43
N GLY A 521 -13.69 20.80 17.90
CA GLY A 521 -12.33 21.26 18.18
C GLY A 521 -12.15 21.67 19.63
N ALA A 522 -13.08 22.47 20.16
CA ALA A 522 -13.08 22.85 21.58
C ALA A 522 -13.32 21.65 22.51
N ALA A 523 -14.20 20.73 22.13
CA ALA A 523 -14.47 19.49 22.87
C ALA A 523 -13.24 18.59 22.94
N GLN A 524 -12.51 18.43 21.84
CA GLN A 524 -11.26 17.69 21.82
C GLN A 524 -10.19 18.35 22.70
N GLU A 525 -9.98 19.67 22.57
CA GLU A 525 -9.03 20.41 23.42
C GLU A 525 -9.37 20.26 24.92
N ALA A 526 -10.67 20.30 25.25
CA ALA A 526 -11.17 20.11 26.60
C ALA A 526 -10.80 18.73 27.15
N VAL A 527 -11.04 17.65 26.38
CA VAL A 527 -10.69 16.27 26.76
C VAL A 527 -9.18 16.10 26.89
N GLU A 528 -8.40 16.60 25.94
CA GLU A 528 -6.93 16.53 25.96
C GLU A 528 -6.32 17.27 27.15
N SER A 529 -6.96 18.36 27.60
CA SER A 529 -6.55 19.08 28.80
C SER A 529 -6.66 18.25 30.10
N LEU A 530 -7.38 17.12 30.06
CA LEU A 530 -7.53 16.20 31.20
C LEU A 530 -6.45 15.11 31.23
N LEU A 531 -5.42 15.17 30.38
CA LEU A 531 -4.31 14.22 30.46
C LEU A 531 -3.61 14.28 31.83
N PRO A 532 -3.48 13.13 32.54
CA PRO A 532 -2.75 13.12 33.81
C PRO A 532 -1.24 13.31 33.57
N GLN A 533 -0.58 14.14 34.39
CA GLN A 533 0.82 14.54 34.17
C GLN A 533 1.84 13.39 34.20
N ASP A 534 1.58 12.33 34.98
CA ASP A 534 2.48 11.20 35.17
C ASP A 534 1.94 9.90 34.53
N ASP A 535 1.03 10.03 33.57
CA ASP A 535 0.42 8.89 32.87
C ASP A 535 1.01 8.79 31.45
N PRO A 536 1.54 7.62 31.04
CA PRO A 536 2.08 7.44 29.70
C PRO A 536 1.00 7.40 28.60
N ARG A 537 -0.29 7.38 28.97
CA ARG A 537 -1.41 7.34 28.03
C ARG A 537 -1.67 8.73 27.43
N ALA A 538 -2.13 8.74 26.19
CA ALA A 538 -2.64 9.92 25.50
C ALA A 538 -4.01 9.62 24.91
N PHE A 539 -4.86 10.65 24.78
CA PHE A 539 -6.07 10.54 23.99
C PHE A 539 -5.68 10.45 22.51
N SER A 540 -6.20 9.45 21.81
CA SER A 540 -6.04 9.27 20.38
C SER A 540 -7.41 9.17 19.72
N GLU A 541 -7.62 9.94 18.66
CA GLU A 541 -8.83 9.90 17.84
C GLU A 541 -8.85 8.64 16.98
N ILE A 542 -9.96 7.91 16.99
CA ILE A 542 -10.21 6.82 16.04
C ILE A 542 -10.51 7.42 14.67
N ASP A 543 -9.82 6.96 13.63
CA ASP A 543 -10.01 7.40 12.27
C ASP A 543 -11.13 6.60 11.61
N LEU A 544 -12.34 7.18 11.58
CA LEU A 544 -13.51 6.61 10.93
C LEU A 544 -13.74 7.15 9.51
N ARG A 545 -12.76 7.87 8.90
CA ARG A 545 -12.96 8.51 7.59
C ARG A 545 -13.19 7.55 6.43
N SER A 546 -12.83 6.28 6.59
CA SER A 546 -13.16 5.23 5.62
C SER A 546 -14.66 4.92 5.58
N GLU A 547 -15.38 5.19 6.65
CA GLU A 547 -16.83 5.03 6.73
C GLU A 547 -17.48 6.35 6.30
N ARG A 548 -18.23 6.33 5.20
CA ARG A 548 -18.82 7.53 4.57
C ARG A 548 -19.93 8.21 5.40
N GLU A 549 -20.13 7.79 6.65
CA GLU A 549 -21.19 8.24 7.53
C GLU A 549 -20.71 9.36 8.46
N TRP A 550 -21.58 10.35 8.67
CA TRP A 550 -21.36 11.42 9.62
C TRP A 550 -21.65 10.84 11.00
N GLY A 551 -20.61 10.47 11.75
CA GLY A 551 -20.75 9.87 13.07
C GLY A 551 -19.93 10.61 14.13
N ASP A 552 -20.16 10.21 15.37
CA ASP A 552 -19.43 10.71 16.53
C ASP A 552 -17.92 10.55 16.39
N THR A 553 -17.17 11.45 17.02
CA THR A 553 -15.71 11.33 17.14
C THR A 553 -15.35 10.64 18.45
N TYR A 554 -14.58 9.55 18.39
CA TYR A 554 -14.19 8.79 19.57
C TYR A 554 -12.73 9.04 19.95
N LEU A 555 -12.49 9.51 21.17
CA LEU A 555 -11.16 9.71 21.75
C LEU A 555 -10.87 8.60 22.76
N VAL A 556 -9.81 7.80 22.55
CA VAL A 556 -9.44 6.68 23.42
C VAL A 556 -8.17 7.00 24.20
N LEU A 557 -8.18 6.83 25.53
CA LEU A 557 -7.00 7.06 26.38
C LEU A 557 -6.10 5.81 26.40
N THR A 558 -5.00 5.83 25.65
CA THR A 558 -4.16 4.64 25.40
C THR A 558 -2.66 4.94 25.50
N THR A 559 -1.88 3.93 25.88
CA THR A 559 -0.43 3.90 25.62
C THR A 559 -0.16 3.54 24.17
N ALA A 560 1.07 3.76 23.68
CA ALA A 560 1.43 3.37 22.31
C ALA A 560 1.26 1.87 22.07
N GLU A 561 1.61 1.04 23.06
CA GLU A 561 1.44 -0.42 23.00
C GLU A 561 -0.03 -0.83 23.00
N GLN A 562 -0.87 -0.20 23.82
CA GLN A 562 -2.32 -0.47 23.82
C GLN A 562 -2.96 -0.08 22.49
N ARG A 563 -2.57 1.07 21.93
CA ARG A 563 -3.05 1.52 20.62
C ARG A 563 -2.71 0.53 19.52
N ALA A 564 -1.45 0.07 19.46
CA ALA A 564 -1.03 -0.96 18.52
C ALA A 564 -1.82 -2.27 18.70
N GLY A 565 -2.07 -2.68 19.94
CA GLY A 565 -2.90 -3.85 20.25
C GLY A 565 -4.37 -3.71 19.83
N LEU A 566 -4.96 -2.52 19.95
CA LEU A 566 -6.31 -2.24 19.46
C LEU A 566 -6.38 -2.30 17.92
N THR A 567 -5.38 -1.77 17.24
CA THR A 567 -5.25 -1.91 15.77
C THR A 567 -5.11 -3.36 15.37
N GLU A 568 -4.25 -4.12 16.02
CA GLU A 568 -4.01 -5.53 15.70
C GLU A 568 -5.24 -6.42 15.97
N HIS A 569 -5.93 -6.21 17.10
CA HIS A 569 -6.96 -7.15 17.55
C HIS A 569 -8.39 -6.72 17.24
N LEU A 570 -8.66 -5.43 17.07
CA LEU A 570 -9.98 -4.88 16.78
C LEU A 570 -10.05 -4.13 15.45
N GLY A 571 -8.94 -4.01 14.71
CA GLY A 571 -8.91 -3.29 13.43
C GLY A 571 -9.01 -1.77 13.55
N LEU A 572 -8.95 -1.22 14.77
CA LEU A 572 -9.10 0.23 14.98
C LEU A 572 -7.90 1.00 14.43
N ILE A 573 -8.19 1.97 13.57
CA ILE A 573 -7.19 2.89 13.03
C ILE A 573 -7.25 4.19 13.83
N PHE A 574 -6.10 4.79 14.10
CA PHE A 574 -6.00 6.03 14.86
C PHE A 574 -5.40 7.12 14.01
N ARG A 575 -5.92 8.33 14.15
CA ARG A 575 -5.37 9.51 13.50
C ARG A 575 -3.96 9.77 14.03
N GLU A 576 -3.04 10.12 13.14
CA GLU A 576 -1.73 10.58 13.59
C GLU A 576 -1.91 11.85 14.43
N PRO A 577 -1.20 11.98 15.56
CA PRO A 577 -1.20 13.21 16.32
C PRO A 577 -0.74 14.32 15.37
N LEU A 578 -1.54 15.38 15.23
CA LEU A 578 -1.08 16.57 14.54
C LEU A 578 0.15 17.07 15.30
N THR A 579 1.35 16.81 14.77
CA THR A 579 2.58 17.38 15.31
C THR A 579 2.47 18.88 15.17
N VAL A 580 2.00 19.55 16.22
CA VAL A 580 2.11 20.99 16.33
C VAL A 580 3.61 21.29 16.41
N PRO A 581 4.19 21.98 15.41
CA PRO A 581 5.62 22.28 15.44
C PRO A 581 5.93 23.01 16.75
N ALA A 582 6.88 22.48 17.52
CA ALA A 582 7.31 23.07 18.78
C ALA A 582 7.72 24.54 18.54
N GLY A 583 6.91 25.47 19.05
CA GLY A 583 7.09 26.92 18.91
C GLY A 583 8.17 27.51 19.81
#